data_AF-A0A7X6VU43-F1
#
_entry.id   AF-A0A7X6VU43-F1
#
_cell.length_a   1.000
_cell.length_b   1.000
_cell.length_c   1.000
_cell.angle_alpha   90.00
_cell.angle_beta   90.00
_cell.angle_gamma   90.00
#
_symmetry.space_group_name_H-M   'P 1'
#
loop_
_entity.id
_entity.type
_entity.pdbx_description
1 polymer ?
#
loop_
_entity_poly.entity_id
_entity_poly.type
_entity_poly.pdbx_seq_one_letter_code
_entity_poly.pdbx_strand_id
1 'polypeptide(L)'
;MKNFAILFKCCVFLVFMHFSNNCLYASTDTIPRRHKVTLREAHVGDLDVDTRLLDSYGLLPENIREFYFNARSVFVENPDADFTHPKIVEATQKHNLPLMGGPMLGNLGEGEVTLWVRASTKKPLVVRVAKSDGSNKKSYRRNFIEPGVEQRIVLDGLSSDTEYKYAVYAKKCRVAEGKFSTAPASHKKGIFRIAFGSCFHKIGLHNPNLIHQILKREPQAMMLLGDIAADDRDNRINMHRSDYLLR
;
A
#
# COMPACT_ATOMS: atom_id res chain seq x y z
N MET A 1 -84.59 -26.76 17.50
CA MET A 1 -83.66 -27.50 18.38
C MET A 1 -82.54 -28.05 17.51
N LYS A 2 -81.39 -27.38 17.52
CA LYS A 2 -80.10 -27.87 18.06
C LYS A 2 -79.40 -28.94 17.19
N ASN A 3 -78.31 -28.52 16.52
CA ASN A 3 -76.94 -29.09 16.52
C ASN A 3 -76.28 -28.92 15.14
N PHE A 4 -75.35 -27.98 14.91
CA PHE A 4 -73.93 -27.91 15.33
C PHE A 4 -73.05 -29.07 14.83
N ALA A 5 -72.28 -28.82 13.77
CA ALA A 5 -70.94 -29.38 13.55
C ALA A 5 -70.20 -28.55 12.48
N ILE A 6 -69.54 -27.47 12.92
CA ILE A 6 -68.54 -26.74 12.11
C ILE A 6 -67.18 -27.34 12.47
N LEU A 7 -66.56 -27.99 11.49
CA LEU A 7 -65.25 -28.60 11.60
C LEU A 7 -64.17 -27.51 11.47
N PHE A 8 -63.62 -27.05 12.58
CA PHE A 8 -62.53 -26.08 12.63
C PHE A 8 -61.20 -26.81 12.36
N LYS A 9 -60.66 -26.70 11.14
CA LYS A 9 -59.30 -27.16 10.83
C LYS A 9 -58.30 -26.07 11.23
N CYS A 10 -57.69 -26.23 12.41
CA CYS A 10 -56.49 -25.50 12.81
C CYS A 10 -55.31 -25.92 11.91
N CYS A 11 -54.94 -25.07 10.94
CA CYS A 11 -53.63 -25.13 10.31
C CYS A 11 -52.61 -24.47 11.23
N VAL A 12 -51.86 -25.29 11.97
CA VAL A 12 -50.67 -24.87 12.71
C VAL A 12 -49.55 -24.57 11.70
N PHE A 13 -49.31 -23.28 11.44
CA PHE A 13 -48.12 -22.83 10.72
C PHE A 13 -46.92 -22.90 11.67
N LEU A 14 -46.16 -23.99 11.59
CA LEU A 14 -44.84 -24.12 12.19
C LEU A 14 -43.84 -23.30 11.35
N VAL A 15 -43.56 -22.07 11.79
CA VAL A 15 -42.47 -21.27 11.26
C VAL A 15 -41.16 -21.82 11.81
N PHE A 16 -40.49 -22.67 11.03
CA PHE A 16 -39.09 -23.01 11.28
C PHE A 16 -38.23 -21.80 10.92
N MET A 17 -37.85 -21.00 11.93
CA MET A 17 -36.70 -20.12 11.81
C MET A 17 -35.44 -20.98 11.72
N HIS A 18 -34.97 -21.23 10.50
CA HIS A 18 -33.58 -21.61 10.29
C HIS A 18 -32.71 -20.41 10.69
N PHE A 19 -32.19 -20.45 11.91
CA PHE A 19 -30.95 -19.75 12.22
C PHE A 19 -29.87 -20.40 11.37
N SER A 20 -29.62 -19.83 10.19
CA SER A 20 -28.39 -20.03 9.47
C SER A 20 -27.28 -19.47 10.36
N ASN A 21 -26.70 -20.36 11.17
CA ASN A 21 -25.33 -20.23 11.65
C ASN A 21 -24.40 -20.28 10.43
N ASN A 22 -24.41 -19.20 9.64
CA ASN A 22 -23.27 -18.81 8.84
C ASN A 22 -22.20 -18.35 9.83
N CYS A 23 -21.64 -19.30 10.58
CA CYS A 23 -20.29 -19.15 11.09
C CYS A 23 -19.43 -18.90 9.86
N LEU A 24 -19.05 -17.63 9.70
CA LEU A 24 -18.10 -17.12 8.73
C LEU A 24 -16.88 -18.03 8.77
N TYR A 25 -16.83 -18.99 7.84
CA TYR A 25 -15.63 -19.71 7.54
C TYR A 25 -14.69 -18.69 6.90
N ALA A 26 -13.90 -18.00 7.73
CA ALA A 26 -12.87 -17.11 7.27
C ALA A 26 -11.95 -17.94 6.38
N SER A 27 -11.89 -17.62 5.08
CA SER A 27 -10.97 -18.33 4.18
C SER A 27 -9.57 -18.26 4.77
N THR A 28 -8.88 -19.40 4.78
CA THR A 28 -7.54 -19.58 5.33
C THR A 28 -6.44 -18.91 4.48
N ASP A 29 -6.78 -17.87 3.71
CA ASP A 29 -5.85 -17.11 2.85
C ASP A 29 -4.95 -16.15 3.66
N THR A 30 -4.84 -16.35 4.97
CA THR A 30 -3.98 -15.52 5.81
C THR A 30 -2.53 -15.97 5.63
N ILE A 31 -1.67 -15.03 5.25
CA ILE A 31 -0.24 -15.28 5.20
C ILE A 31 0.24 -15.47 6.64
N PRO A 32 0.82 -16.64 6.99
CA PRO A 32 1.24 -16.92 8.35
C PRO A 32 2.39 -16.00 8.72
N ARG A 33 2.34 -15.51 9.95
CA ARG A 33 3.38 -14.65 10.51
C ARG A 33 4.56 -15.49 11.00
N ARG A 34 5.78 -15.18 10.55
CA ARG A 34 7.03 -15.84 10.93
C ARG A 34 7.58 -15.33 12.26
N HIS A 35 7.51 -14.02 12.47
CA HIS A 35 7.99 -13.36 13.69
C HIS A 35 6.85 -12.58 14.34
N LYS A 36 6.64 -12.80 15.63
CA LYS A 36 5.71 -11.98 16.41
C LYS A 36 6.49 -10.84 17.03
N VAL A 37 6.33 -9.64 16.47
CA VAL A 37 6.83 -8.39 17.04
C VAL A 37 5.66 -7.62 17.66
N THR A 38 5.78 -7.26 18.92
CA THR A 38 4.81 -6.44 19.65
C THR A 38 5.03 -4.96 19.37
N LEU A 39 4.01 -4.11 19.58
CA LEU A 39 4.16 -2.65 19.46
C LEU A 39 5.28 -2.11 20.35
N ARG A 40 5.39 -2.63 21.58
CA ARG A 40 6.47 -2.26 22.50
C ARG A 40 7.86 -2.58 21.94
N GLU A 41 8.03 -3.74 21.32
CA GLU A 41 9.30 -4.09 20.66
C GLU A 41 9.54 -3.20 19.43
N ALA A 42 8.55 -3.00 18.57
CA ALA A 42 8.67 -2.16 17.38
C ALA A 42 9.09 -0.71 17.69
N HIS A 43 8.64 -0.17 18.83
CA HIS A 43 9.05 1.15 19.33
C HIS A 43 10.52 1.21 19.75
N VAL A 44 11.12 0.10 20.20
CA VAL A 44 12.58 0.03 20.44
C VAL A 44 13.31 0.17 19.10
N GLY A 45 12.88 -0.62 18.12
CA GLY A 45 13.39 -0.63 16.74
C GLY A 45 14.91 -0.68 16.64
N ASP A 46 15.55 -1.51 17.47
CA ASP A 46 16.92 -1.91 17.21
C ASP A 46 17.01 -2.75 15.93
N LEU A 47 18.24 -3.09 15.52
CA LEU A 47 18.46 -3.83 14.28
C LEU A 47 17.79 -5.22 14.29
N ASP A 48 17.71 -5.88 15.46
CA ASP A 48 17.09 -7.21 15.58
C ASP A 48 15.57 -7.12 15.40
N VAL A 49 14.93 -6.18 16.07
CA VAL A 49 13.50 -5.89 15.92
C VAL A 49 13.18 -5.52 14.48
N ASP A 50 13.96 -4.61 13.89
CA ASP A 50 13.78 -4.16 12.51
C ASP A 50 13.92 -5.34 11.53
N THR A 51 14.87 -6.25 11.76
CA THR A 51 15.03 -7.48 10.96
C THR A 51 13.82 -8.41 11.09
N ARG A 52 13.34 -8.63 12.33
CA ARG A 52 12.12 -9.41 12.56
C ARG A 52 10.89 -8.79 11.90
N LEU A 53 10.80 -7.47 11.86
CA LEU A 53 9.73 -6.74 11.17
C LEU A 53 9.80 -6.96 9.64
N LEU A 54 10.97 -6.80 9.02
CA LEU A 54 11.17 -7.10 7.59
C LEU A 54 10.73 -8.52 7.23
N ASP A 55 10.99 -9.46 8.14
CA ASP A 55 10.82 -10.89 7.90
C ASP A 55 9.47 -11.44 8.37
N SER A 56 8.60 -10.58 8.88
CA SER A 56 7.40 -10.97 9.62
C SER A 56 6.41 -11.80 8.80
N TYR A 57 6.35 -11.61 7.47
CA TYR A 57 5.43 -12.35 6.58
C TYR A 57 6.13 -13.03 5.40
N GLY A 58 7.46 -13.12 5.43
CA GLY A 58 8.27 -13.71 4.37
C GLY A 58 9.66 -13.10 4.35
N LEU A 59 10.63 -13.79 3.75
CA LEU A 59 11.96 -13.23 3.54
C LEU A 59 11.94 -12.39 2.26
N LEU A 60 12.32 -11.11 2.39
CA LEU A 60 12.54 -10.24 1.24
C LEU A 60 13.77 -10.70 0.43
N PRO A 61 13.82 -10.38 -0.89
CA PRO A 61 15.02 -10.57 -1.69
C PRO A 61 16.27 -10.00 -1.02
N GLU A 62 17.38 -10.73 -1.12
CA GLU A 62 18.62 -10.40 -0.40
C GLU A 62 19.13 -8.99 -0.71
N ASN A 63 19.04 -8.56 -1.96
CA ASN A 63 19.46 -7.24 -2.38
C ASN A 63 18.62 -6.11 -1.73
N ILE A 64 17.34 -6.35 -1.42
CA ILE A 64 16.48 -5.40 -0.71
C ILE A 64 16.86 -5.35 0.77
N ARG A 65 17.07 -6.52 1.40
CA ARG A 65 17.50 -6.62 2.81
C ARG A 65 18.83 -5.93 3.04
N GLU A 66 19.81 -6.25 2.19
CA GLU A 66 21.13 -5.68 2.27
C GLU A 66 21.11 -4.18 2.04
N PHE A 67 20.31 -3.68 1.08
CA PHE A 67 20.10 -2.24 0.94
C PHE A 67 19.56 -1.61 2.23
N TYR A 68 18.53 -2.20 2.84
CA TYR A 68 17.99 -1.72 4.10
C TYR A 68 19.08 -1.63 5.18
N PHE A 69 19.88 -2.69 5.38
CA PHE A 69 20.91 -2.70 6.42
C PHE A 69 22.01 -1.66 6.16
N ASN A 70 22.45 -1.51 4.91
CA ASN A 70 23.44 -0.50 4.54
C ASN A 70 22.89 0.93 4.70
N ALA A 71 21.62 1.18 4.36
CA ALA A 71 21.00 2.48 4.55
C ALA A 71 20.80 2.80 6.04
N ARG A 72 20.34 1.81 6.82
CA ARG A 72 20.13 1.93 8.27
C ARG A 72 21.44 2.22 9.00
N SER A 73 22.55 1.58 8.65
CA SER A 73 23.85 1.86 9.30
C SER A 73 24.26 3.32 9.08
N VAL A 74 24.08 3.84 7.86
CA VAL A 74 24.33 5.26 7.57
C VAL A 74 23.43 6.17 8.40
N PHE A 75 22.14 5.86 8.51
CA PHE A 75 21.25 6.64 9.36
C PHE A 75 21.70 6.59 10.82
N VAL A 76 22.09 5.44 11.37
CA VAL A 76 22.58 5.35 12.76
C VAL A 76 23.83 6.20 12.99
N GLU A 77 24.77 6.18 12.04
CA GLU A 77 26.05 6.89 12.15
C GLU A 77 25.94 8.40 11.91
N ASN A 78 24.93 8.86 11.16
CA ASN A 78 24.81 10.24 10.74
C ASN A 78 23.38 10.79 10.98
N PRO A 79 23.20 11.64 12.02
CA PRO A 79 21.92 12.29 12.35
C PRO A 79 21.33 13.15 11.23
N ASP A 80 22.17 13.71 10.36
CA ASP A 80 21.76 14.58 9.27
C ASP A 80 21.52 13.81 7.96
N ALA A 81 21.79 12.49 7.93
CA ALA A 81 21.62 11.70 6.73
C ALA A 81 20.14 11.63 6.30
N ASP A 82 19.95 11.78 4.99
CA ASP A 82 18.73 11.48 4.28
C ASP A 82 18.99 10.52 3.12
N PHE A 83 17.97 10.26 2.31
CA PHE A 83 18.08 9.34 1.18
C PHE A 83 19.05 9.79 0.08
N THR A 84 19.47 11.06 0.06
CA THR A 84 20.46 11.60 -0.88
C THR A 84 21.91 11.35 -0.44
N HIS A 85 22.11 10.88 0.80
CA HIS A 85 23.44 10.62 1.33
C HIS A 85 24.24 9.68 0.41
N PRO A 86 25.49 10.02 0.02
CA PRO A 86 26.24 9.28 -1.00
C PRO A 86 26.32 7.76 -0.75
N LYS A 87 26.63 7.35 0.49
CA LYS A 87 26.66 5.93 0.88
C LYS A 87 25.33 5.19 0.67
N ILE A 88 24.19 5.86 0.84
CA ILE A 88 22.86 5.27 0.61
C ILE A 88 22.60 5.12 -0.90
N VAL A 89 22.94 6.15 -1.68
CA VAL A 89 22.87 6.09 -3.15
C VAL A 89 23.79 4.99 -3.70
N GLU A 90 25.01 4.87 -3.19
CA GLU A 90 25.96 3.81 -3.57
C GLU A 90 25.42 2.42 -3.22
N ALA A 91 24.82 2.25 -2.02
CA ALA A 91 24.21 0.99 -1.62
C ALA A 91 23.11 0.55 -2.60
N THR A 92 22.26 1.47 -3.06
CA THR A 92 21.22 1.12 -4.05
C THR A 92 21.77 0.68 -5.38
N GLN A 93 22.89 1.27 -5.82
CA GLN A 93 23.57 0.88 -7.06
C GLN A 93 24.23 -0.48 -6.91
N LYS A 94 24.92 -0.73 -5.78
CA LYS A 94 25.52 -2.03 -5.43
C LYS A 94 24.48 -3.16 -5.46
N HIS A 95 23.27 -2.87 -4.98
CA HIS A 95 22.17 -3.84 -4.87
C HIS A 95 21.21 -3.85 -6.06
N ASN A 96 21.57 -3.14 -7.15
CA ASN A 96 20.78 -3.07 -8.38
C ASN A 96 19.32 -2.65 -8.17
N LEU A 97 19.07 -1.76 -7.20
CA LEU A 97 17.74 -1.25 -6.91
C LEU A 97 17.50 0.04 -7.67
N PRO A 98 16.63 0.08 -8.70
CA PRO A 98 16.37 1.30 -9.48
C PRO A 98 15.53 2.33 -8.71
N LEU A 99 14.79 1.88 -7.69
CA LEU A 99 13.94 2.69 -6.82
C LEU A 99 14.34 2.44 -5.36
N MET A 100 14.38 3.50 -4.57
CA MET A 100 14.54 3.46 -3.10
C MET A 100 13.20 3.40 -2.37
N GLY A 101 12.12 3.80 -3.05
CA GLY A 101 10.78 3.80 -2.47
C GLY A 101 9.72 4.15 -3.50
N GLY A 102 8.49 3.70 -3.21
CA GLY A 102 7.36 3.78 -4.14
C GLY A 102 7.42 2.73 -5.26
N PRO A 103 6.56 2.85 -6.28
CA PRO A 103 5.62 3.95 -6.49
C PRO A 103 4.45 3.93 -5.51
N MET A 104 4.06 5.12 -5.04
CA MET A 104 2.82 5.36 -4.30
C MET A 104 1.94 6.28 -5.13
N LEU A 105 0.65 5.94 -5.26
CA LEU A 105 -0.33 6.80 -5.92
C LEU A 105 -1.09 7.61 -4.86
N GLY A 106 -1.32 8.89 -5.14
CA GLY A 106 -2.06 9.78 -4.27
C GLY A 106 -2.59 10.99 -5.03
N ASN A 107 -3.26 11.90 -4.33
CA ASN A 107 -3.95 13.05 -4.93
C ASN A 107 -4.85 12.62 -6.10
N LEU A 108 -5.77 11.68 -5.81
CA LEU A 108 -6.67 11.13 -6.81
C LEU A 108 -7.70 12.17 -7.22
N GLY A 109 -7.78 12.48 -8.52
CA GLY A 109 -8.76 13.37 -9.11
C GLY A 109 -9.59 12.70 -10.20
N GLU A 110 -10.52 13.46 -10.77
CA GLU A 110 -11.39 12.99 -11.86
C GLU A 110 -10.60 12.69 -13.14
N GLY A 111 -9.58 13.48 -13.45
CA GLY A 111 -8.78 13.35 -14.67
C GLY A 111 -7.30 13.10 -14.40
N GLU A 112 -6.92 12.83 -13.15
CA GLU A 112 -5.52 12.76 -12.77
C GLU A 112 -5.26 11.91 -11.53
N VAL A 113 -4.00 11.49 -11.38
CA VAL A 113 -3.44 10.96 -10.14
C VAL A 113 -1.96 11.34 -10.08
N THR A 114 -1.41 11.54 -8.89
CA THR A 114 0.03 11.79 -8.70
C THR A 114 0.74 10.50 -8.32
N LEU A 115 1.76 10.14 -9.09
CA LEU A 115 2.69 9.06 -8.77
C LEU A 115 3.90 9.62 -8.03
N TRP A 116 4.14 9.11 -6.83
CA TRP A 116 5.28 9.43 -5.97
C TRP A 116 6.29 8.30 -6.01
N VAL A 117 7.55 8.63 -6.25
CA VAL A 117 8.63 7.65 -6.36
C VAL A 117 9.95 8.26 -5.91
N ARG A 118 10.84 7.46 -5.32
CA ARG A 118 12.22 7.87 -5.03
C ARG A 118 13.16 7.01 -5.85
N ALA A 119 13.80 7.61 -6.85
CA ALA A 119 14.72 6.88 -7.72
C ALA A 119 16.13 6.82 -7.11
N SER A 120 16.88 5.78 -7.44
CA SER A 120 18.31 5.67 -7.09
C SER A 120 19.26 6.20 -8.16
N THR A 121 18.73 6.64 -9.30
CA THR A 121 19.53 6.95 -10.49
C THR A 121 19.22 8.34 -11.01
N LYS A 122 20.20 8.99 -11.66
CA LYS A 122 20.01 10.25 -12.40
C LYS A 122 19.27 10.07 -13.73
N LYS A 123 18.87 8.84 -14.08
CA LYS A 123 18.30 8.55 -15.40
C LYS A 123 16.81 8.92 -15.43
N PRO A 124 16.31 9.39 -16.58
CA PRO A 124 14.89 9.71 -16.72
C PRO A 124 13.98 8.55 -16.36
N LEU A 125 12.87 8.88 -15.70
CA LEU A 125 11.75 7.97 -15.50
C LEU A 125 10.69 8.19 -16.58
N VAL A 126 10.10 7.09 -17.04
CA VAL A 126 8.95 7.11 -17.95
C VAL A 126 7.83 6.31 -17.32
N VAL A 127 6.68 6.94 -17.12
CA VAL A 127 5.46 6.26 -16.69
C VAL A 127 4.56 6.10 -17.91
N ARG A 128 4.23 4.86 -18.24
CA ARG A 128 3.25 4.55 -19.29
C ARG A 128 1.94 4.19 -18.63
N VAL A 129 0.85 4.78 -19.12
CA VAL A 129 -0.51 4.56 -18.62
C VAL A 129 -1.38 4.13 -19.79
N ALA A 130 -2.24 3.14 -19.58
CA ALA A 130 -3.23 2.72 -20.56
C ALA A 130 -4.52 2.35 -19.82
N LYS A 131 -5.67 2.51 -20.49
CA LYS A 131 -6.92 1.91 -19.98
C LYS A 131 -6.75 0.40 -19.86
N SER A 132 -7.56 -0.25 -19.04
CA SER A 132 -7.44 -1.69 -18.82
C SER A 132 -7.60 -2.56 -20.07
N ASP A 133 -8.32 -2.05 -21.08
CA ASP A 133 -8.47 -2.62 -22.43
C ASP A 133 -7.27 -2.37 -23.37
N GLY A 134 -6.26 -1.62 -22.92
CA GLY A 134 -5.06 -1.27 -23.68
C GLY A 134 -5.19 -0.01 -24.54
N SER A 135 -6.35 0.65 -24.56
CA SER A 135 -6.59 1.91 -25.29
C SER A 135 -6.03 3.13 -24.53
N ASN A 136 -6.08 4.31 -25.18
CA ASN A 136 -5.68 5.61 -24.61
C ASN A 136 -4.31 5.60 -23.93
N LYS A 137 -3.30 5.08 -24.63
CA LYS A 137 -1.93 5.02 -24.14
C LYS A 137 -1.35 6.42 -23.98
N LYS A 138 -0.87 6.72 -22.78
CA LYS A 138 -0.17 7.96 -22.45
C LYS A 138 1.20 7.67 -21.87
N SER A 139 2.12 8.62 -22.03
CA SER A 139 3.49 8.51 -21.53
C SER A 139 3.89 9.81 -20.85
N TYR A 140 4.29 9.71 -19.60
CA TYR A 140 4.73 10.82 -18.77
C TYR A 140 6.22 10.66 -18.49
N ARG A 141 7.01 11.68 -18.78
CA ARG A 141 8.46 11.61 -18.69
C ARG A 141 8.99 12.64 -17.70
N ARG A 142 9.82 12.17 -16.77
CA ARG A 142 10.60 13.02 -15.87
C ARG A 142 12.07 12.93 -16.27
N ASN A 143 12.61 14.02 -16.83
CA ASN A 143 13.97 14.04 -17.39
C ASN A 143 15.04 14.25 -16.33
N PHE A 144 14.78 15.15 -15.39
CA PHE A 144 15.72 15.50 -14.32
C PHE A 144 15.32 14.73 -13.07
N ILE A 145 16.22 13.86 -12.65
CA ILE A 145 16.07 13.02 -11.47
C ILE A 145 17.31 13.19 -10.63
N GLU A 146 17.11 13.53 -9.36
CA GLU A 146 18.16 13.49 -8.36
C GLU A 146 17.99 12.21 -7.52
N PRO A 147 19.02 11.34 -7.45
CA PRO A 147 18.97 10.13 -6.65
C PRO A 147 18.62 10.45 -5.21
N GLY A 148 17.71 9.66 -4.63
CA GLY A 148 17.32 9.85 -3.25
C GLY A 148 16.40 11.04 -3.00
N VAL A 149 16.02 11.85 -4.00
CA VAL A 149 14.99 12.90 -3.90
C VAL A 149 13.66 12.40 -4.43
N GLU A 150 12.54 12.72 -3.77
CA GLU A 150 11.23 12.27 -4.18
C GLU A 150 10.80 12.98 -5.45
N GLN A 151 10.23 12.20 -6.34
CA GLN A 151 9.71 12.67 -7.61
C GLN A 151 8.20 12.51 -7.59
N ARG A 152 7.51 13.58 -7.95
CA ARG A 152 6.07 13.61 -8.15
C ARG A 152 5.81 13.72 -9.64
N ILE A 153 5.14 12.72 -10.20
CA ILE A 153 4.78 12.67 -11.62
C ILE A 153 3.26 12.71 -11.69
N VAL A 154 2.71 13.84 -12.14
CA VAL A 154 1.28 13.99 -12.35
C VAL A 154 0.89 13.25 -13.63
N LEU A 155 -0.08 12.34 -13.52
CA LEU A 155 -0.61 11.54 -14.62
C LEU A 155 -1.98 12.13 -15.02
N ASP A 156 -1.98 13.13 -15.89
CA ASP A 156 -3.16 13.98 -16.19
C ASP A 156 -3.89 13.68 -17.53
N GLY A 157 -4.99 14.40 -17.74
CA GLY A 157 -5.86 14.29 -18.92
C GLY A 157 -6.52 12.93 -19.07
N LEU A 158 -6.64 12.17 -17.99
CA LEU A 158 -7.31 10.88 -17.94
C LEU A 158 -8.84 11.09 -18.00
N SER A 159 -9.56 10.09 -18.49
CA SER A 159 -11.01 10.03 -18.34
C SER A 159 -11.39 9.73 -16.89
N SER A 160 -12.46 10.35 -16.40
CA SER A 160 -13.04 10.07 -15.07
C SER A 160 -13.69 8.70 -14.99
N ASP A 161 -13.82 8.21 -13.76
CA ASP A 161 -14.43 6.91 -13.45
C ASP A 161 -13.88 5.77 -14.33
N THR A 162 -12.56 5.73 -14.53
CA THR A 162 -11.94 4.82 -15.49
C THR A 162 -10.76 4.08 -14.85
N GLU A 163 -10.72 2.77 -15.04
CA GLU A 163 -9.60 1.93 -14.62
C GLU A 163 -8.42 2.03 -15.60
N TYR A 164 -7.23 2.23 -15.04
CA TYR A 164 -5.97 2.29 -15.74
C TYR A 164 -4.96 1.29 -15.18
N LYS A 165 -4.09 0.81 -16.07
CA LYS A 165 -2.85 0.13 -15.73
C LYS A 165 -1.69 1.08 -15.98
N TYR A 166 -0.69 1.07 -15.10
CA TYR A 166 0.53 1.83 -15.30
C TYR A 166 1.78 0.95 -15.16
N ALA A 167 2.85 1.38 -15.81
CA ALA A 167 4.17 0.81 -15.65
C ALA A 167 5.23 1.91 -15.64
N VAL A 168 6.15 1.84 -14.68
CA VAL A 168 7.27 2.76 -14.52
C VAL A 168 8.51 2.13 -15.14
N TYR A 169 9.26 2.92 -15.90
CA TYR A 169 10.48 2.49 -16.58
C TYR A 169 11.66 3.36 -16.21
N ALA A 170 12.78 2.73 -15.90
CA ALA A 170 14.10 3.35 -15.81
C ALA A 170 15.03 2.67 -16.81
N LYS A 171 15.71 3.44 -17.67
CA LYS A 171 16.58 2.90 -18.75
C LYS A 171 15.91 1.83 -19.64
N LYS A 172 14.61 1.99 -19.95
CA LYS A 172 13.77 1.00 -20.68
C LYS A 172 13.48 -0.31 -19.94
N CYS A 173 14.04 -0.53 -18.75
CA CYS A 173 13.65 -1.62 -17.88
C CYS A 173 12.38 -1.23 -17.12
N ARG A 174 11.40 -2.14 -17.06
CA ARG A 174 10.22 -1.96 -16.20
C ARG A 174 10.64 -2.17 -14.75
N VAL A 175 10.40 -1.18 -13.90
CA VAL A 175 10.85 -1.16 -12.50
C VAL A 175 9.71 -1.23 -11.50
N ALA A 176 8.50 -0.89 -11.93
CA ALA A 176 7.27 -1.05 -11.15
C ALA A 176 6.05 -1.05 -12.06
N GLU A 177 4.93 -1.57 -11.56
CA GLU A 177 3.64 -1.50 -12.24
C GLU A 177 2.49 -1.58 -11.23
N GLY A 178 1.30 -1.22 -11.68
CA GLY A 178 0.10 -1.31 -10.87
C GLY A 178 -1.15 -0.86 -11.61
N LYS A 179 -2.22 -0.67 -10.86
CA LYS A 179 -3.53 -0.24 -11.36
C LYS A 179 -4.14 0.82 -10.45
N PHE A 180 -5.01 1.65 -11.01
CA PHE A 180 -5.84 2.60 -10.26
C PHE A 180 -7.09 2.94 -11.08
N SER A 181 -8.08 3.53 -10.42
CA SER A 181 -9.24 4.12 -11.07
C SER A 181 -9.31 5.59 -10.73
N THR A 182 -9.52 6.44 -11.73
CA THR A 182 -9.78 7.88 -11.53
C THR A 182 -11.09 8.09 -10.75
N ALA A 183 -11.18 9.22 -10.05
CA ALA A 183 -12.41 9.56 -9.34
C ALA A 183 -13.59 9.75 -10.32
N PRO A 184 -14.83 9.49 -9.88
CA PRO A 184 -16.01 9.83 -10.66
C PRO A 184 -16.13 11.34 -10.80
N ALA A 185 -16.75 11.79 -11.88
CA ALA A 185 -16.99 13.22 -12.05
C ALA A 185 -17.87 13.77 -10.92
N SER A 186 -17.52 14.91 -10.35
CA SER A 186 -18.16 15.53 -9.18
C SER A 186 -19.65 15.77 -9.33
N HIS A 187 -20.12 15.99 -10.56
CA HIS A 187 -21.54 16.18 -10.88
C HIS A 187 -22.31 14.86 -11.10
N LYS A 188 -21.63 13.71 -11.16
CA LYS A 188 -22.26 12.40 -11.33
C LYS A 188 -22.58 11.77 -9.97
N LYS A 189 -23.82 11.32 -9.81
CA LYS A 189 -24.21 10.49 -8.67
C LYS A 189 -23.63 9.08 -8.85
N GLY A 190 -23.07 8.53 -7.78
CA GLY A 190 -22.48 7.20 -7.78
C GLY A 190 -22.03 6.78 -6.38
N ILE A 191 -21.55 5.54 -6.28
CA ILE A 191 -20.92 5.05 -5.05
C ILE A 191 -19.43 5.34 -5.14
N PHE A 192 -18.91 6.06 -4.15
CA PHE A 192 -17.48 6.25 -3.96
C PHE A 192 -17.03 5.60 -2.66
N ARG A 193 -16.12 4.62 -2.72
CA ARG A 193 -15.65 3.87 -1.55
C ARG A 193 -14.29 4.38 -1.09
N ILE A 194 -14.23 4.84 0.16
CA ILE A 194 -13.01 5.30 0.80
C ILE A 194 -12.69 4.36 1.97
N ALA A 195 -11.48 3.81 1.99
CA ALA A 195 -10.91 3.26 3.20
C ALA A 195 -10.25 4.41 3.98
N PHE A 196 -10.36 4.42 5.30
CA PHE A 196 -9.68 5.41 6.12
C PHE A 196 -9.10 4.78 7.38
N GLY A 197 -8.02 5.36 7.90
CA GLY A 197 -7.38 4.91 9.12
C GLY A 197 -6.20 5.77 9.54
N SER A 198 -5.79 5.61 10.79
CA SER A 198 -4.59 6.21 11.39
C SER A 198 -3.78 5.11 12.08
N CYS A 199 -2.65 5.50 12.69
CA CYS A 199 -1.86 4.62 13.55
C CYS A 199 -1.42 3.34 12.81
N PHE A 200 -1.09 3.51 11.54
CA PHE A 200 -0.54 2.46 10.67
C PHE A 200 0.94 2.30 10.99
N HIS A 201 1.25 2.00 12.27
CA HIS A 201 2.59 1.80 12.79
C HIS A 201 3.36 0.80 11.94
N LYS A 202 4.68 0.69 12.16
CA LYS A 202 5.54 -0.26 11.45
C LYS A 202 4.93 -1.66 11.35
N ILE A 203 4.27 -2.16 12.41
CA ILE A 203 3.62 -3.47 12.44
C ILE A 203 2.37 -3.59 11.53
N GLY A 204 1.61 -2.51 11.39
CA GLY A 204 0.38 -2.51 10.60
C GLY A 204 0.66 -2.43 9.10
N LEU A 205 1.56 -1.53 8.70
CA LEU A 205 1.77 -1.23 7.27
C LEU A 205 2.38 -2.41 6.49
N HIS A 206 3.28 -3.18 7.10
CA HIS A 206 3.87 -4.36 6.45
C HIS A 206 3.01 -5.63 6.58
N ASN A 207 1.82 -5.56 7.20
CA ASN A 207 0.95 -6.72 7.39
C ASN A 207 0.07 -6.96 6.14
N PRO A 208 0.40 -7.93 5.28
CA PRO A 208 -0.34 -8.15 4.05
C PRO A 208 -1.77 -8.62 4.32
N ASN A 209 -2.04 -9.26 5.46
CA ASN A 209 -3.41 -9.68 5.81
C ASN A 209 -4.31 -8.46 6.06
N LEU A 210 -3.78 -7.42 6.71
CA LEU A 210 -4.51 -6.16 6.92
C LEU A 210 -4.77 -5.46 5.57
N ILE A 211 -3.75 -5.38 4.72
CA ILE A 211 -3.88 -4.80 3.38
C ILE A 211 -4.89 -5.57 2.53
N HIS A 212 -4.84 -6.91 2.52
CA HIS A 212 -5.82 -7.74 1.81
C HIS A 212 -7.25 -7.51 2.30
N GLN A 213 -7.46 -7.35 3.61
CA GLN A 213 -8.78 -7.04 4.15
C GLN A 213 -9.29 -5.67 3.67
N ILE A 214 -8.42 -4.67 3.59
CA ILE A 214 -8.76 -3.36 3.02
C ILE A 214 -9.12 -3.51 1.54
N LEU A 215 -8.28 -4.20 0.76
CA LEU A 215 -8.48 -4.39 -0.68
C LEU A 215 -9.73 -5.20 -1.02
N LYS A 216 -10.11 -6.20 -0.20
CA LYS A 216 -11.35 -6.99 -0.37
C LYS A 216 -12.63 -6.14 -0.30
N ARG A 217 -12.55 -4.92 0.25
CA ARG A 217 -13.68 -3.96 0.29
C ARG A 217 -13.73 -3.04 -0.94
N GLU A 218 -12.82 -3.25 -1.89
CA GLU A 218 -12.71 -2.51 -3.15
C GLU A 218 -12.75 -0.97 -2.97
N PRO A 219 -11.92 -0.39 -2.09
CA PRO A 219 -11.84 1.05 -1.97
C PRO A 219 -11.24 1.67 -3.24
N GLN A 220 -11.75 2.83 -3.64
CA GLN A 220 -11.17 3.63 -4.73
C GLN A 220 -10.01 4.50 -4.24
N ALA A 221 -10.03 4.89 -2.96
CA ALA A 221 -8.96 5.63 -2.31
C ALA A 221 -8.80 5.21 -0.84
N MET A 222 -7.60 5.43 -0.31
CA MET A 222 -7.32 5.30 1.12
C MET A 222 -6.91 6.66 1.69
N MET A 223 -7.58 7.07 2.76
CA MET A 223 -7.28 8.29 3.51
C MET A 223 -6.52 7.92 4.79
N LEU A 224 -5.24 8.30 4.86
CA LEU A 224 -4.40 8.08 6.03
C LEU A 224 -4.39 9.34 6.89
N LEU A 225 -4.82 9.22 8.15
CA LEU A 225 -5.17 10.36 9.00
C LEU A 225 -4.07 10.81 9.98
N GLY A 226 -2.94 10.10 10.05
CA GLY A 226 -1.84 10.40 10.97
C GLY A 226 -1.25 9.14 11.60
N ASP A 227 -0.11 9.32 12.28
CA ASP A 227 0.66 8.26 12.94
C ASP A 227 0.98 7.09 12.00
N ILE A 228 1.61 7.44 10.88
CA ILE A 228 1.84 6.50 9.78
C ILE A 228 3.31 6.11 9.77
N ALA A 229 3.55 4.88 10.20
CA ALA A 229 4.67 4.05 9.81
C ALA A 229 6.10 4.57 10.09
N ALA A 230 6.24 5.59 10.92
CA ALA A 230 7.47 5.92 11.63
C ALA A 230 7.14 6.07 13.12
N ASP A 231 8.06 5.66 13.98
CA ASP A 231 8.00 6.01 15.40
C ASP A 231 8.82 7.26 15.67
N ASP A 232 8.65 7.85 16.86
CA ASP A 232 9.37 9.08 17.25
C ASP A 232 10.91 8.90 17.23
N ARG A 233 11.42 7.70 17.48
CA ARG A 233 12.86 7.38 17.46
C ARG A 233 13.71 8.34 18.30
N ASP A 234 13.17 8.84 19.41
CA ASP A 234 13.78 9.86 20.26
C ASP A 234 14.09 11.15 19.48
N ASN A 235 13.15 11.60 18.65
CA ASN A 235 13.26 12.74 17.74
C ASN A 235 14.43 12.65 16.72
N ARG A 236 14.92 11.43 16.40
CA ARG A 236 15.97 11.22 15.39
C ARG A 236 15.35 11.04 13.99
N ILE A 237 15.20 12.15 13.26
CA ILE A 237 14.54 12.20 11.94
C ILE A 237 15.18 11.25 10.91
N ASN A 238 16.50 11.12 10.92
CA ASN A 238 17.24 10.12 10.14
C ASN A 238 16.76 8.68 10.41
N MET A 239 16.43 8.35 11.67
CA MET A 239 15.90 7.04 12.01
C MET A 239 14.44 6.87 11.59
N HIS A 240 13.65 7.94 11.48
CA HIS A 240 12.33 7.86 10.83
C HIS A 240 12.48 7.39 9.39
N ARG A 241 13.51 7.85 8.66
CA ARG A 241 13.82 7.43 7.29
C ARG A 241 14.11 5.93 7.19
N SER A 242 14.74 5.34 8.20
CA SER A 242 14.87 3.89 8.32
C SER A 242 13.51 3.20 8.42
N ASP A 243 12.57 3.74 9.21
CA ASP A 243 11.21 3.19 9.34
C ASP A 243 10.42 3.27 8.02
N TYR A 244 10.68 4.28 7.19
CA TYR A 244 10.14 4.36 5.83
C TYR A 244 10.67 3.26 4.90
N LEU A 245 11.88 2.72 5.13
CA LEU A 245 12.47 1.63 4.34
C LEU A 245 12.05 0.23 4.80
N LEU A 246 11.41 0.09 5.96
CA LEU A 246 10.88 -1.20 6.45
C LEU A 246 9.67 -1.71 5.64
N ARG A 247 9.39 -1.15 4.46
CA ARG A 247 8.13 -1.26 3.73
C ARG A 247 8.35 -1.77 2.31
#